data_AF-A0A2E2TBH7-F1
#
_entry.id   AF-A0A2E2TBH7-F1
#
_cell.length_a   1.000
_cell.length_b   1.000
_cell.length_c   1.000
_cell.angle_alpha   90.00
_cell.angle_beta   90.00
_cell.angle_gamma   90.00
#
_symmetry.space_group_name_H-M   'P 1'
#
loop_
_entity.id
_entity.type
_entity.pdbx_description
1 polymer ?
#
loop_
_entity_poly.entity_id
_entity_poly.type
_entity_poly.pdbx_seq_one_letter_code
_entity_poly.pdbx_strand_id
1 'polypeptide(L)'
;MMSIVYIGRLLGDNTLFKTSAVPDSESGSSGGKEKCPDGEGSGGGSSKEEDREKNRGLLVSLISAFLINMVGSLMARKGVPDGYIVLNYGFVLSPVIGYLLDVGVATEEGLRKTKRGGLGGAMYTMGSLASPTFFRYIITVFLDMFISNPIQDVIKLYFMDAKNSIPNNFLGYGQTVRRNFASLLQSIVGVATFQAYTNDTRFRWAYTDGEKEGRVANDVIMLATAVAASLFMAYNVPGAESLNRRVPFAMFAIFLLSIGNSMKWNRCGKEPVNLFDASDEDIGLDEKTRAAIGTAMFGVFVIIGLVVPFSRAKEKIF
;
A
#
# COMPACT_ATOMS: atom_id res chain seq x y z
N MET A 1 -20.74 14.08 2.21
CA MET A 1 -19.91 14.46 1.04
C MET A 1 -18.92 15.60 1.33
N MET A 2 -18.88 16.19 2.53
CA MET A 2 -17.94 17.27 2.88
C MET A 2 -16.52 16.83 3.29
N SER A 3 -16.29 15.55 3.64
CA SER A 3 -14.96 15.09 4.10
C SER A 3 -13.95 14.87 2.97
N ILE A 4 -14.39 14.55 1.74
CA ILE A 4 -13.49 14.32 0.59
C ILE A 4 -13.00 15.64 -0.02
N VAL A 5 -13.86 16.67 -0.03
CA VAL A 5 -13.49 18.01 -0.53
C VAL A 5 -12.48 18.71 0.40
N TYR A 6 -12.55 18.46 1.71
CA TYR A 6 -11.57 19.00 2.66
C TYR A 6 -10.20 18.30 2.59
N ILE A 7 -10.17 16.99 2.31
CA ILE A 7 -8.92 16.26 2.05
C ILE A 7 -8.27 16.77 0.75
N GLY A 8 -9.06 17.03 -0.30
CA GLY A 8 -8.56 17.63 -1.54
C GLY A 8 -8.02 19.06 -1.37
N ARG A 9 -8.59 19.86 -0.45
CA ARG A 9 -8.10 21.21 -0.13
C ARG A 9 -6.86 21.22 0.76
N LEU A 10 -6.75 20.29 1.71
CA LEU A 10 -5.53 20.08 2.52
C LEU A 10 -4.36 19.53 1.70
N LEU A 11 -4.64 18.85 0.59
CA LEU A 11 -3.64 18.39 -0.39
C LEU A 11 -3.33 19.44 -1.48
N GLY A 12 -4.14 20.48 -1.60
CA GLY A 12 -4.01 21.52 -2.64
C GLY A 12 -3.04 22.65 -2.28
N ASP A 13 -2.79 22.89 -0.99
CA ASP A 13 -1.84 23.89 -0.50
C ASP A 13 -0.61 23.19 0.09
N ASN A 14 0.34 22.77 -0.75
CA ASN A 14 1.70 22.54 -0.29
C ASN A 14 2.71 22.80 -1.41
N THR A 15 3.14 24.06 -1.43
CA THR A 15 4.43 24.61 -1.88
C THR A 15 5.66 23.95 -1.22
N LEU A 16 5.58 22.67 -0.84
CA LEU A 16 6.54 21.97 0.03
C LEU A 16 7.28 20.81 -0.66
N PHE A 17 7.25 20.76 -2.00
CA PHE A 17 8.10 19.87 -2.80
C PHE A 17 8.96 20.69 -3.76
N LYS A 18 9.97 21.37 -3.21
CA LYS A 18 11.23 21.62 -3.92
C LYS A 18 12.26 20.66 -3.37
N THR A 19 12.36 19.48 -3.96
CA THR A 19 13.58 18.67 -3.83
C THR A 19 14.67 19.35 -4.65
N SER A 20 15.75 19.66 -3.95
CA SER A 20 16.95 20.34 -4.41
C SER A 20 17.52 19.67 -5.66
N ALA A 21 17.65 20.43 -6.74
CA ALA A 21 18.61 20.11 -7.79
C ALA A 21 20.02 20.28 -7.21
N VAL A 22 20.87 19.26 -7.32
CA VAL A 22 22.30 19.29 -6.97
C VAL A 22 23.05 18.58 -8.11
N PRO A 23 24.24 19.08 -8.52
CA PRO A 23 24.62 19.16 -9.92
C PRO A 23 25.41 17.95 -10.43
N ASP A 24 25.42 17.85 -11.76
CA ASP A 24 26.21 16.90 -12.54
C ASP A 24 27.71 17.03 -12.21
N SER A 25 28.36 15.89 -11.99
CA SER A 25 29.80 15.76 -12.19
C SER A 25 30.11 14.49 -12.95
N GLU A 26 30.69 14.69 -14.13
CA GLU A 26 31.25 13.65 -15.00
C GLU A 26 32.49 13.01 -14.36
N SER A 27 32.68 11.72 -14.59
CA SER A 27 33.96 11.18 -15.06
C SER A 27 33.79 9.73 -15.53
N GLY A 28 34.24 9.46 -16.75
CA GLY A 28 34.14 8.16 -17.39
C GLY A 28 35.29 7.20 -17.08
N SER A 29 35.10 5.93 -17.42
CA SER A 29 36.19 5.03 -17.84
C SER A 29 35.62 3.82 -18.58
N SER A 30 36.24 3.52 -19.72
CA SER A 30 35.86 2.49 -20.69
C SER A 30 36.41 1.10 -20.36
N GLY A 31 35.61 0.07 -20.56
CA GLY A 31 36.09 -1.33 -20.64
C GLY A 31 34.97 -2.24 -21.15
N GLY A 32 35.11 -2.76 -22.37
CA GLY A 32 34.03 -3.47 -23.08
C GLY A 32 33.77 -4.89 -22.60
N LYS A 33 32.48 -5.26 -22.56
CA LYS A 33 31.86 -6.50 -23.10
C LYS A 33 30.38 -6.57 -22.70
N GLU A 34 29.59 -7.13 -23.62
CA GLU A 34 28.16 -7.49 -23.57
C GLU A 34 27.14 -6.36 -23.31
N LYS A 35 26.27 -6.15 -24.32
CA LYS A 35 25.17 -5.16 -24.31
C LYS A 35 24.12 -5.54 -23.26
N CYS A 36 24.14 -4.85 -22.13
CA CYS A 36 22.92 -4.50 -21.41
C CYS A 36 22.16 -3.45 -22.24
N PRO A 37 20.81 -3.40 -22.19
CA PRO A 37 20.08 -2.29 -22.78
C PRO A 37 20.42 -1.03 -21.99
N ASP A 38 21.29 -0.19 -22.56
CA ASP A 38 21.55 1.15 -22.07
C ASP A 38 20.22 1.91 -22.08
N GLY A 39 19.81 2.38 -20.90
CA GLY A 39 18.73 3.34 -20.78
C GLY A 39 19.13 4.61 -21.52
N GLU A 40 18.57 4.81 -22.71
CA GLU A 40 18.67 6.08 -23.41
C GLU A 40 18.13 7.18 -22.50
N GLY A 41 19.03 8.07 -22.09
CA GLY A 41 18.71 9.30 -21.40
C GLY A 41 17.83 10.18 -22.29
N SER A 42 16.52 10.14 -22.06
CA SER A 42 15.57 11.12 -22.59
C SER A 42 15.62 12.39 -21.73
N GLY A 43 16.71 13.14 -21.87
CA GLY A 43 16.82 14.51 -21.37
C GLY A 43 15.87 15.42 -22.15
N GLY A 44 14.77 15.85 -21.51
CA GLY A 44 13.88 16.88 -22.06
C GLY A 44 12.40 16.80 -21.67
N GLY A 45 11.96 15.72 -21.01
CA GLY A 45 10.53 15.50 -20.69
C GLY A 45 10.14 15.48 -19.20
N SER A 46 11.10 15.40 -18.27
CA SER A 46 10.85 14.86 -16.93
C SER A 46 9.84 15.66 -16.09
N SER A 47 9.83 16.99 -16.14
CA SER A 47 8.94 17.79 -15.28
C SER A 47 7.46 17.64 -15.64
N LYS A 48 7.13 17.59 -16.94
CA LYS A 48 5.74 17.43 -17.41
C LYS A 48 5.22 16.01 -17.23
N GLU A 49 6.11 15.02 -17.30
CA GLU A 49 5.78 13.62 -17.06
C GLU A 49 5.50 13.40 -15.57
N GLU A 50 6.38 13.89 -14.71
CA GLU A 50 6.22 13.83 -13.25
C GLU A 50 4.94 14.54 -12.78
N ASP A 51 4.62 15.73 -13.31
CA ASP A 51 3.38 16.44 -12.99
C ASP A 51 2.12 15.69 -13.45
N ARG A 52 2.20 14.94 -14.55
CA ARG A 52 1.09 14.10 -15.04
C ARG A 52 0.91 12.87 -14.16
N GLU A 53 1.99 12.22 -13.77
CA GLU A 53 1.95 11.06 -12.86
C GLU A 53 1.41 11.47 -11.48
N LYS A 54 1.80 12.63 -10.94
CA LYS A 54 1.24 13.20 -9.70
C LYS A 54 -0.28 13.42 -9.80
N ASN A 55 -0.76 14.04 -10.89
CA ASN A 55 -2.19 14.27 -11.10
C ASN A 55 -2.98 12.96 -11.25
N ARG A 56 -2.38 11.93 -11.85
CA ARG A 56 -3.01 10.61 -11.95
C ARG A 56 -2.99 9.84 -10.63
N GLY A 57 -1.93 9.96 -9.84
CA GLY A 57 -1.87 9.43 -8.48
C GLY A 57 -2.97 10.01 -7.58
N LEU A 58 -3.27 11.30 -7.74
CA LEU A 58 -4.42 11.93 -7.06
C LEU A 58 -5.75 11.30 -7.50
N LEU A 59 -5.95 11.08 -8.81
CA LEU A 59 -7.15 10.44 -9.34
C LEU A 59 -7.29 9.00 -8.82
N VAL A 60 -6.20 8.22 -8.81
CA VAL A 60 -6.17 6.86 -8.27
C VAL A 60 -6.49 6.85 -6.78
N SER A 61 -5.97 7.81 -6.02
CA SER A 61 -6.28 7.95 -4.59
C SER A 61 -7.77 8.24 -4.35
N LEU A 62 -8.39 9.09 -5.16
CA LEU A 62 -9.82 9.39 -5.09
C LEU A 62 -10.69 8.18 -5.44
N ILE A 63 -10.35 7.46 -6.51
CA ILE A 63 -11.05 6.24 -6.92
C ILE A 63 -10.93 5.16 -5.85
N SER A 64 -9.73 4.97 -5.30
CA SER A 64 -9.46 4.01 -4.23
C SER A 64 -10.27 4.36 -2.97
N ALA A 65 -10.26 5.62 -2.54
CA ALA A 65 -11.05 6.08 -1.40
C ALA A 65 -12.56 5.85 -1.62
N PHE A 66 -13.08 6.08 -2.83
CA PHE A 66 -14.48 5.80 -3.16
C PHE A 66 -14.79 4.30 -3.10
N LEU A 67 -13.96 3.47 -3.73
CA LEU A 67 -14.12 2.01 -3.72
C LEU A 67 -14.08 1.44 -2.30
N ILE A 68 -13.17 1.93 -1.47
CA ILE A 68 -13.03 1.49 -0.07
C ILE A 68 -14.31 1.77 0.71
N ASN A 69 -14.85 2.98 0.58
CA ASN A 69 -16.09 3.37 1.26
C ASN A 69 -17.29 2.57 0.74
N MET A 70 -17.37 2.33 -0.58
CA MET A 70 -18.45 1.55 -1.18
C MET A 70 -18.45 0.11 -0.68
N VAL A 71 -17.30 -0.56 -0.76
CA VAL A 71 -17.14 -1.96 -0.35
C VAL A 71 -17.30 -2.11 1.16
N GLY A 72 -16.68 -1.22 1.95
CA GLY A 72 -16.85 -1.19 3.40
C GLY A 72 -18.32 -1.03 3.81
N SER A 73 -19.07 -0.16 3.12
CA SER A 73 -20.50 -0.01 3.38
C SER A 73 -21.31 -1.25 3.02
N LEU A 74 -20.99 -1.92 1.92
CA LEU A 74 -21.64 -3.18 1.53
C LEU A 74 -21.36 -4.29 2.55
N MET A 75 -20.12 -4.42 3.02
CA MET A 75 -19.73 -5.38 4.06
C MET A 75 -20.48 -5.11 5.36
N ALA A 76 -20.53 -3.85 5.81
CA ALA A 76 -21.28 -3.45 7.00
C ALA A 76 -22.79 -3.74 6.87
N ARG A 77 -23.39 -3.46 5.70
CA ARG A 77 -24.80 -3.78 5.42
C ARG A 77 -25.09 -5.28 5.45
N LYS A 78 -24.11 -6.12 5.09
CA LYS A 78 -24.23 -7.58 5.15
C LYS A 78 -23.96 -8.15 6.54
N GLY A 79 -23.62 -7.32 7.53
CA GLY A 79 -23.38 -7.75 8.91
C GLY A 79 -21.95 -8.23 9.19
N VAL A 80 -20.99 -7.93 8.30
CA VAL A 80 -19.58 -8.21 8.55
C VAL A 80 -19.10 -7.39 9.76
N PRO A 81 -18.40 -8.00 10.74
CA PRO A 81 -17.90 -7.25 11.89
C PRO A 81 -16.84 -6.20 11.48
N ASP A 82 -16.88 -5.03 12.12
CA ASP A 82 -15.99 -3.88 11.81
C ASP A 82 -14.50 -4.27 11.74
N GLY A 83 -14.04 -5.15 12.64
CA GLY A 83 -12.66 -5.62 12.66
C GLY A 83 -12.24 -6.42 11.40
N TYR A 84 -13.17 -7.11 10.74
CA TYR A 84 -12.90 -7.76 9.45
C TYR A 84 -12.88 -6.75 8.31
N ILE A 85 -13.71 -5.71 8.37
CA ILE A 85 -13.71 -4.65 7.36
C ILE A 85 -12.40 -3.87 7.43
N VAL A 86 -11.98 -3.48 8.63
CA VAL A 86 -10.79 -2.65 8.84
C VAL A 86 -9.50 -3.41 8.52
N LEU A 87 -9.27 -4.58 9.11
CA LEU A 87 -8.03 -5.33 8.96
C LEU A 87 -7.92 -6.01 7.59
N ASN A 88 -8.92 -6.83 7.23
CA ASN A 88 -8.80 -7.65 6.04
C ASN A 88 -9.03 -6.85 4.75
N TYR A 89 -10.09 -6.05 4.70
CA TYR A 89 -10.34 -5.25 3.50
C TYR A 89 -9.49 -3.98 3.51
N GLY A 90 -9.55 -3.19 4.58
CA GLY A 90 -8.94 -1.87 4.63
C GLY A 90 -7.41 -1.84 4.70
N PHE A 91 -6.78 -2.73 5.49
CA PHE A 91 -5.31 -2.77 5.62
C PHE A 91 -4.63 -3.81 4.74
N VAL A 92 -5.35 -4.81 4.20
CA VAL A 92 -4.72 -5.85 3.37
C VAL A 92 -5.11 -5.73 1.90
N LEU A 93 -6.37 -5.90 1.53
CA LEU A 93 -6.75 -5.89 0.11
C LEU A 93 -6.74 -4.49 -0.50
N SER A 94 -7.20 -3.48 0.22
CA SER A 94 -7.28 -2.09 -0.26
C SER A 94 -5.93 -1.54 -0.70
N PRO A 95 -4.84 -1.66 0.09
CA PRO A 95 -3.51 -1.23 -0.34
C PRO A 95 -3.01 -1.99 -1.59
N VAL A 96 -3.31 -3.29 -1.70
CA VAL A 96 -2.95 -4.07 -2.91
C VAL A 96 -3.68 -3.55 -4.15
N ILE A 97 -4.98 -3.25 -4.04
CA ILE A 97 -5.73 -2.61 -5.13
C ILE A 97 -5.14 -1.23 -5.45
N GLY A 98 -4.80 -0.44 -4.43
CA GLY A 98 -4.14 0.86 -4.60
C GLY A 98 -2.83 0.74 -5.38
N TYR A 99 -1.96 -0.19 -5.00
CA TYR A 99 -0.70 -0.47 -5.70
C TYR A 99 -0.92 -0.88 -7.17
N LEU A 100 -1.88 -1.76 -7.44
CA LEU A 100 -2.22 -2.16 -8.81
C LEU A 100 -2.72 -0.98 -9.65
N LEU A 101 -3.51 -0.08 -9.06
CA LEU A 101 -3.98 1.12 -9.75
C LEU A 101 -2.84 2.13 -9.97
N ASP A 102 -1.94 2.28 -9.01
CA ASP A 102 -0.74 3.11 -9.16
C ASP A 102 0.12 2.60 -10.33
N VAL A 103 0.43 1.30 -10.35
CA VAL A 103 1.24 0.70 -11.43
C VAL A 103 0.51 0.72 -12.77
N GLY A 104 -0.78 0.35 -12.81
CA GLY A 104 -1.52 0.19 -14.07
C GLY A 104 -2.01 1.49 -14.69
N VAL A 105 -2.38 2.49 -13.86
CA VAL A 105 -3.06 3.72 -14.30
C VAL A 105 -2.21 4.97 -14.06
N ALA A 106 -1.48 5.04 -12.94
CA ALA A 106 -0.73 6.25 -12.61
C ALA A 106 0.58 6.36 -13.41
N THR A 107 1.29 5.25 -13.62
CA THR A 107 2.55 5.25 -14.39
C THR A 107 2.34 5.40 -15.90
N GLU A 108 3.25 6.09 -16.59
CA GLU A 108 3.19 6.22 -18.05
C GLU A 108 3.40 4.85 -18.74
N GLU A 109 4.24 3.97 -18.19
CA GLU A 109 4.47 2.63 -18.74
C GLU A 109 3.21 1.75 -18.68
N GLY A 110 2.54 1.69 -17.52
CA GLY A 110 1.30 0.94 -17.33
C GLY A 110 0.19 1.47 -18.23
N LEU A 111 0.07 2.79 -18.35
CA LEU A 111 -0.93 3.47 -19.16
C LEU A 111 -0.67 3.25 -20.67
N ARG A 112 0.60 3.24 -21.11
CA ARG A 112 1.00 2.89 -22.48
C ARG A 112 0.67 1.45 -22.82
N LYS A 113 0.98 0.49 -21.93
CA LYS A 113 0.67 -0.94 -22.12
C LYS A 113 -0.84 -1.21 -22.11
N THR A 114 -1.60 -0.48 -21.29
CA THR A 114 -3.06 -0.57 -21.23
C THR A 114 -3.72 0.05 -22.47
N LYS A 115 -3.24 1.21 -22.95
CA LYS A 115 -3.78 1.90 -24.14
C LYS A 115 -3.51 1.20 -25.46
N ARG A 116 -2.44 0.40 -25.56
CA ARG A 116 -2.15 -0.40 -26.78
C ARG A 116 -3.19 -1.49 -27.06
N GLY A 117 -4.11 -1.76 -26.12
CA GLY A 117 -5.17 -2.74 -26.27
C GLY A 117 -4.67 -4.17 -26.05
N GLY A 118 -5.49 -4.99 -25.39
CA GLY A 118 -5.22 -6.40 -25.11
C GLY A 118 -4.93 -6.72 -23.64
N LEU A 119 -4.69 -8.00 -23.35
CA LEU A 119 -4.41 -8.51 -22.00
C LEU A 119 -3.05 -8.05 -21.44
N GLY A 120 -2.17 -7.45 -22.26
CA GLY A 120 -0.80 -7.08 -21.88
C GLY A 120 -0.73 -6.06 -20.73
N GLY A 121 -1.59 -5.04 -20.71
CA GLY A 121 -1.64 -4.08 -19.61
C GLY A 121 -2.07 -4.72 -18.28
N ALA A 122 -3.06 -5.62 -18.33
CA ALA A 122 -3.49 -6.39 -17.17
C ALA A 122 -2.41 -7.38 -16.71
N MET A 123 -1.76 -8.11 -17.62
CA MET A 123 -0.66 -9.02 -17.29
C MET A 123 0.51 -8.28 -16.64
N TYR A 124 0.90 -7.12 -17.17
CA TYR A 124 1.93 -6.27 -16.57
C TYR A 124 1.54 -5.81 -15.16
N THR A 125 0.31 -5.32 -15.00
CA THR A 125 -0.19 -4.81 -13.71
C THR A 125 -0.29 -5.93 -12.67
N MET A 126 -0.77 -7.12 -13.04
CA MET A 126 -0.79 -8.26 -12.12
C MET A 126 0.62 -8.77 -11.84
N GLY A 127 1.50 -8.78 -12.84
CA GLY A 127 2.89 -9.23 -12.71
C GLY A 127 3.75 -8.37 -11.79
N SER A 128 3.38 -7.10 -11.57
CA SER A 128 4.05 -6.24 -10.59
C SER A 128 3.87 -6.72 -9.15
N LEU A 129 2.84 -7.53 -8.85
CA LEU A 129 2.72 -8.17 -7.53
C LEU A 129 3.80 -9.23 -7.28
N ALA A 130 4.41 -9.77 -8.34
CA ALA A 130 5.54 -10.68 -8.27
C ALA A 130 6.85 -9.88 -8.49
N SER A 131 7.08 -8.85 -7.67
CA SER A 131 8.26 -7.98 -7.73
C SER A 131 8.88 -7.75 -6.34
N PRO A 132 10.19 -7.42 -6.25
CA PRO A 132 10.81 -7.01 -4.98
C PRO A 132 10.22 -5.70 -4.48
N THR A 133 9.83 -4.81 -5.39
CA THR A 133 9.16 -3.54 -5.10
C THR A 133 7.84 -3.77 -4.37
N PHE A 134 6.97 -4.64 -4.88
CA PHE A 134 5.73 -4.99 -4.20
C PHE A 134 6.00 -5.71 -2.87
N PHE A 135 7.03 -6.55 -2.81
CA PHE A 135 7.42 -7.23 -1.57
C PHE A 135 7.80 -6.25 -0.46
N ARG A 136 8.60 -5.22 -0.77
CA ARG A 136 8.91 -4.14 0.18
C ARG A 136 7.66 -3.33 0.49
N TYR A 137 6.85 -3.02 -0.52
CA TYR A 137 5.59 -2.29 -0.34
C TYR A 137 4.67 -2.97 0.67
N ILE A 138 4.42 -4.28 0.55
CA ILE A 138 3.50 -4.98 1.46
C ILE A 138 4.02 -5.00 2.90
N ILE A 139 5.35 -5.00 3.11
CA ILE A 139 5.93 -4.84 4.45
C ILE A 139 5.60 -3.46 5.03
N THR A 140 5.69 -2.39 4.23
CA THR A 140 5.27 -1.05 4.69
C THR A 140 3.79 -0.99 5.05
N VAL A 141 2.94 -1.77 4.35
CA VAL A 141 1.52 -1.89 4.65
C VAL A 141 1.29 -2.59 5.99
N PHE A 142 2.04 -3.66 6.29
CA PHE A 142 1.98 -4.33 7.60
C PHE A 142 2.49 -3.43 8.73
N LEU A 143 3.62 -2.76 8.53
CA LEU A 143 4.13 -1.76 9.47
C LEU A 143 3.07 -0.70 9.77
N ASP A 144 2.43 -0.17 8.75
CA ASP A 144 1.37 0.82 8.90
C ASP A 144 0.17 0.25 9.66
N MET A 145 -0.30 -0.95 9.31
CA MET A 145 -1.39 -1.61 10.03
C MET A 145 -1.07 -1.79 11.52
N PHE A 146 0.16 -2.18 11.86
CA PHE A 146 0.58 -2.41 13.25
C PHE A 146 0.60 -1.14 14.11
N ILE A 147 0.80 0.03 13.49
CA ILE A 147 0.78 1.32 14.19
C ILE A 147 -0.63 1.94 14.13
N SER A 148 -1.24 1.95 12.96
CA SER A 148 -2.52 2.59 12.68
C SER A 148 -3.69 1.90 13.37
N ASN A 149 -3.73 0.56 13.43
CA ASN A 149 -4.87 -0.13 14.02
C ASN A 149 -5.00 0.09 15.55
N PRO A 150 -3.92 0.00 16.36
CA PRO A 150 -3.99 0.37 17.77
C PRO A 150 -4.45 1.82 17.99
N ILE A 151 -3.92 2.77 17.22
CA ILE A 151 -4.33 4.18 17.28
C ILE A 151 -5.83 4.29 16.97
N GLN A 152 -6.29 3.61 15.92
CA GLN A 152 -7.69 3.60 15.53
C GLN A 152 -8.58 3.04 16.64
N ASP A 153 -8.19 1.94 17.29
CA ASP A 153 -8.97 1.33 18.37
C ASP A 153 -9.04 2.24 19.61
N VAL A 154 -7.96 2.93 19.96
CA VAL A 154 -7.97 3.95 21.02
C VAL A 154 -8.93 5.08 20.68
N ILE A 155 -8.86 5.63 19.46
CA ILE A 155 -9.76 6.73 19.04
C ILE A 155 -11.22 6.26 19.01
N LYS A 156 -11.50 5.03 18.55
CA LYS A 156 -12.87 4.48 18.60
C LYS A 156 -13.42 4.55 20.01
N LEU A 157 -12.64 4.17 21.02
CA LEU A 157 -13.08 4.14 22.41
C LEU A 157 -13.48 5.54 22.91
N TYR A 158 -12.67 6.56 22.61
CA TYR A 158 -12.98 7.95 22.99
C TYR A 158 -14.18 8.55 22.24
N PHE A 159 -14.41 8.13 20.99
CA PHE A 159 -15.47 8.69 20.14
C PHE A 159 -16.73 7.81 20.05
N MET A 160 -16.82 6.73 20.84
CA MET A 160 -18.00 5.86 20.87
C MET A 160 -19.26 6.61 21.34
N ASP A 161 -19.12 7.47 22.36
CA ASP A 161 -20.24 8.28 22.86
C ASP A 161 -20.68 9.33 21.83
N ALA A 162 -19.72 9.94 21.13
CA ALA A 162 -19.99 10.85 20.03
C ALA A 162 -20.72 10.13 18.88
N LYS A 163 -20.30 8.91 18.50
CA LYS A 163 -20.98 8.07 17.49
C LYS A 163 -22.43 7.79 17.87
N ASN A 164 -22.69 7.48 19.14
CA ASN A 164 -24.03 7.17 19.63
C ASN A 164 -24.92 8.41 19.75
N SER A 165 -24.31 9.58 19.90
CA SER A 165 -25.00 10.88 19.99
C SER A 165 -25.39 11.47 18.63
N ILE A 166 -24.94 10.91 17.51
CA ILE A 166 -25.32 11.38 16.16
C ILE A 166 -26.81 11.06 15.91
N PRO A 167 -27.68 12.07 15.75
CA PRO A 167 -29.08 11.83 15.47
C PRO A 167 -29.27 11.18 14.10
N ASN A 168 -30.26 10.29 13.98
CA ASN A 168 -30.56 9.59 12.72
C ASN A 168 -30.82 10.56 11.55
N ASN A 169 -31.41 11.73 11.84
CA ASN A 169 -31.71 12.78 10.87
C ASN A 169 -30.62 13.85 10.73
N PHE A 170 -29.43 13.67 11.33
CA PHE A 170 -28.33 14.62 11.15
C PHE A 170 -27.98 14.74 9.66
N LEU A 171 -28.36 15.88 9.07
CA LEU A 171 -28.22 16.20 7.64
C LEU A 171 -28.83 15.14 6.69
N GLY A 172 -29.78 14.31 7.13
CA GLY A 172 -30.33 13.20 6.33
C GLY A 172 -29.38 12.02 6.07
N TYR A 173 -28.16 12.06 6.63
CA TYR A 173 -27.12 11.04 6.43
C TYR A 173 -26.62 10.41 7.74
N GLY A 174 -27.17 10.79 8.90
CA GLY A 174 -26.71 10.35 10.22
C GLY A 174 -26.61 8.84 10.37
N GLN A 175 -27.58 8.09 9.84
CA GLN A 175 -27.55 6.62 9.84
C GLN A 175 -26.40 6.05 9.00
N THR A 176 -26.06 6.67 7.88
CA THR A 176 -24.95 6.26 7.01
C THR A 176 -23.61 6.57 7.67
N VAL A 177 -23.47 7.74 8.31
CA VAL A 177 -22.24 8.11 9.04
C VAL A 177 -22.01 7.17 10.22
N ARG A 178 -23.05 6.88 11.01
CA ARG A 178 -22.96 5.98 12.16
C ARG A 178 -22.58 4.55 11.76
N ARG A 179 -23.11 4.05 10.63
CA ARG A 179 -22.80 2.72 10.09
C ARG A 179 -21.39 2.61 9.51
N ASN A 180 -20.88 3.68 8.89
CA ASN A 180 -19.54 3.68 8.28
C ASN A 180 -18.47 4.31 9.18
N PHE A 181 -18.77 4.56 10.45
CA PHE A 181 -17.88 5.28 11.37
C PHE A 181 -16.47 4.67 11.44
N ALA A 182 -16.38 3.33 11.44
CA ALA A 182 -15.10 2.64 11.46
C ALA A 182 -14.25 2.92 10.21
N SER A 183 -14.87 2.90 9.02
CA SER A 183 -14.20 3.19 7.74
C SER A 183 -13.83 4.67 7.59
N LEU A 184 -14.67 5.58 8.10
CA LEU A 184 -14.37 7.01 8.14
C LEU A 184 -13.18 7.30 9.05
N LEU A 185 -13.18 6.72 10.24
CA LEU A 185 -12.06 6.86 11.17
C LEU A 185 -10.78 6.24 10.60
N GLN A 186 -10.87 5.07 9.97
CA GLN A 186 -9.74 4.46 9.27
C GLN A 186 -9.18 5.38 8.19
N SER A 187 -10.04 6.07 7.43
CA SER A 187 -9.59 7.03 6.41
C SER A 187 -8.83 8.20 7.03
N ILE A 188 -9.30 8.73 8.17
CA ILE A 188 -8.63 9.85 8.87
C ILE A 188 -7.28 9.40 9.43
N VAL A 189 -7.24 8.26 10.15
CA VAL A 189 -6.02 7.71 10.71
C VAL A 189 -5.03 7.35 9.60
N GLY A 190 -5.51 6.77 8.50
CA GLY A 190 -4.70 6.45 7.33
C GLY A 190 -4.10 7.69 6.68
N VAL A 191 -4.84 8.80 6.57
CA VAL A 191 -4.29 10.07 6.07
C VAL A 191 -3.23 10.62 7.03
N ALA A 192 -3.50 10.62 8.33
CA ALA A 192 -2.58 11.14 9.33
C ALA A 192 -1.25 10.35 9.35
N THR A 193 -1.32 9.02 9.33
CA THR A 193 -0.12 8.15 9.32
C THR A 193 0.59 8.19 7.98
N PHE A 194 -0.14 8.31 6.87
CA PHE A 194 0.42 8.55 5.55
C PHE A 194 1.29 9.80 5.52
N GLN A 195 0.79 10.92 6.05
CA GLN A 195 1.55 12.17 6.16
C GLN A 195 2.70 12.08 7.18
N ALA A 196 2.51 11.33 8.27
CA ALA A 196 3.52 11.26 9.33
C ALA A 196 4.75 10.42 8.94
N TYR A 197 4.56 9.25 8.33
CA TYR A 197 5.70 8.36 8.01
C TYR A 197 5.46 7.40 6.84
N THR A 198 4.23 6.96 6.57
CA THR A 198 4.00 5.86 5.60
C THR A 198 4.39 6.31 4.18
N ASN A 199 4.17 7.57 3.83
CA ASN A 199 4.60 8.13 2.56
C ASN A 199 6.12 8.13 2.39
N ASP A 200 6.83 8.66 3.39
CA ASP A 200 8.30 8.73 3.40
C ASP A 200 8.92 7.32 3.32
N THR A 201 8.37 6.39 4.10
CA THR A 201 8.80 4.99 4.12
C THR A 201 8.60 4.32 2.76
N ARG A 202 7.45 4.51 2.11
CA ARG A 202 7.19 3.92 0.79
C ARG A 202 8.14 4.47 -0.27
N PHE A 203 8.30 5.80 -0.33
CA PHE A 203 9.12 6.42 -1.36
C PHE A 203 10.62 6.19 -1.15
N ARG A 204 11.09 6.23 0.08
CA ARG A 204 12.53 6.09 0.37
C ARG A 204 12.99 4.65 0.48
N TRP A 205 12.08 3.70 0.74
CA TRP A 205 12.44 2.29 0.91
C TRP A 205 11.77 1.36 -0.11
N ALA A 206 10.44 1.38 -0.22
CA ALA A 206 9.73 0.40 -1.03
C ALA A 206 9.88 0.60 -2.54
N TYR A 207 9.86 1.86 -2.99
CA TYR A 207 9.94 2.23 -4.41
C TYR A 207 11.36 2.57 -4.87
N THR A 208 12.36 2.45 -3.99
CA THR A 208 13.74 2.75 -4.34
C THR A 208 14.41 1.53 -4.98
N ASP A 209 14.78 1.65 -6.25
CA ASP A 209 15.63 0.65 -6.90
C ASP A 209 17.08 0.82 -6.47
N GLY A 210 17.69 -0.27 -5.96
CA GLY A 210 19.10 -0.34 -5.59
C GLY A 210 19.52 0.52 -4.38
N GLU A 211 20.81 0.82 -4.33
CA GLU A 211 21.44 1.67 -3.30
C GLU A 211 21.38 3.13 -3.72
N LYS A 212 20.22 3.78 -3.54
CA LYS A 212 20.14 5.25 -3.68
C LYS A 212 20.51 5.94 -2.38
N GLU A 213 21.21 7.05 -2.51
CA GLU A 213 21.53 7.96 -1.41
C GLU A 213 20.23 8.42 -0.73
N GLY A 214 20.15 8.31 0.61
CA GLY A 214 18.97 8.67 1.39
C GLY A 214 17.89 7.58 1.53
N ARG A 215 18.12 6.38 0.95
CA ARG A 215 17.29 5.19 1.21
C ARG A 215 17.32 4.81 2.69
N VAL A 216 16.16 4.49 3.25
CA VAL A 216 16.09 3.98 4.63
C VAL A 216 16.75 2.61 4.69
N ALA A 217 17.60 2.40 5.67
CA ALA A 217 18.33 1.15 5.82
C ALA A 217 17.38 -0.02 6.15
N ASN A 218 17.62 -1.20 5.56
CA ASN A 218 16.71 -2.34 5.64
C ASN A 218 16.54 -2.85 7.08
N ASP A 219 17.63 -2.86 7.85
CA ASP A 219 17.69 -3.20 9.27
C ASP A 219 16.77 -2.31 10.13
N VAL A 220 16.71 -1.01 9.82
CA VAL A 220 15.79 -0.07 10.49
C VAL A 220 14.34 -0.46 10.23
N ILE A 221 13.97 -0.78 8.99
CA ILE A 221 12.60 -1.19 8.65
C ILE A 221 12.24 -2.53 9.27
N MET A 222 13.17 -3.50 9.26
CA MET A 222 12.98 -4.79 9.90
C MET A 222 12.73 -4.64 11.40
N LEU A 223 13.57 -3.85 12.09
CA LEU A 223 13.43 -3.57 13.52
C LEU A 223 12.13 -2.83 13.82
N ALA A 224 11.83 -1.76 13.08
CA ALA A 224 10.60 -0.98 13.26
C ALA A 224 9.35 -1.85 13.08
N THR A 225 9.34 -2.71 12.05
CA THR A 225 8.24 -3.63 11.79
C THR A 225 8.09 -4.67 12.90
N ALA A 226 9.19 -5.23 13.41
CA ALA A 226 9.15 -6.19 14.51
C ALA A 226 8.67 -5.58 15.83
N VAL A 227 9.12 -4.36 16.16
CA VAL A 227 8.65 -3.61 17.34
C VAL A 227 7.18 -3.26 17.20
N ALA A 228 6.75 -2.74 16.04
CA ALA A 228 5.35 -2.44 15.77
C ALA A 228 4.46 -3.69 15.84
N ALA A 229 4.90 -4.82 15.28
CA ALA A 229 4.18 -6.09 15.39
C ALA A 229 4.00 -6.53 16.85
N SER A 230 5.03 -6.34 17.68
CA SER A 230 4.99 -6.64 19.11
C SER A 230 3.97 -5.74 19.83
N LEU A 231 3.96 -4.44 19.55
CA LEU A 231 2.96 -3.50 20.06
C LEU A 231 1.55 -3.89 19.62
N PHE A 232 1.38 -4.25 18.34
CA PHE A 232 0.12 -4.69 17.78
C PHE A 232 -0.42 -5.95 18.46
N MET A 233 0.44 -6.87 18.89
CA MET A 233 0.01 -8.04 19.68
C MET A 233 -0.26 -7.70 21.15
N ALA A 234 0.54 -6.81 21.74
CA ALA A 234 0.51 -6.53 23.18
C ALA A 234 -0.59 -5.54 23.61
N TYR A 235 -1.05 -4.64 22.72
CA TYR A 235 -2.02 -3.62 23.12
C TYR A 235 -3.34 -4.26 23.57
N ASN A 236 -3.88 -3.77 24.68
CA ASN A 236 -5.09 -4.30 25.28
C ASN A 236 -6.07 -3.16 25.55
N VAL A 237 -6.78 -2.76 24.50
CA VAL A 237 -7.82 -1.73 24.56
C VAL A 237 -9.19 -2.42 24.57
N PRO A 238 -10.14 -2.02 25.44
CA PRO A 238 -11.49 -2.59 25.43
C PRO A 238 -12.14 -2.48 24.04
N GLY A 239 -12.68 -3.59 23.52
CA GLY A 239 -13.26 -3.64 22.17
C GLY A 239 -12.25 -3.69 21.02
N ALA A 240 -10.94 -3.77 21.32
CA ALA A 240 -9.92 -4.07 20.33
C ALA A 240 -10.10 -5.46 19.74
N GLU A 241 -9.44 -5.66 18.60
CA GLU A 241 -9.44 -6.95 17.92
C GLU A 241 -8.89 -8.07 18.82
N SER A 242 -9.48 -9.27 18.68
CA SER A 242 -9.02 -10.45 19.41
C SER A 242 -7.55 -10.75 19.12
N LEU A 243 -6.80 -11.18 20.14
CA LEU A 243 -5.39 -11.57 19.98
C LEU A 243 -5.22 -12.65 18.92
N ASN A 244 -6.15 -13.62 18.88
CA ASN A 244 -6.18 -14.70 17.89
C ASN A 244 -6.23 -14.21 16.43
N ARG A 245 -6.77 -13.01 16.18
CA ARG A 245 -6.77 -12.40 14.84
C ARG A 245 -5.54 -11.54 14.57
N ARG A 246 -4.92 -10.97 15.61
CA ARG A 246 -3.73 -10.12 15.47
C ARG A 246 -2.44 -10.91 15.27
N VAL A 247 -2.29 -12.02 16.00
CA VAL A 247 -1.09 -12.87 15.95
C VAL A 247 -0.79 -13.38 14.52
N PRO A 248 -1.75 -13.91 13.74
CA PRO A 248 -1.46 -14.38 12.38
C PRO A 248 -0.87 -13.30 11.46
N PHE A 249 -1.36 -12.05 11.56
CA PHE A 249 -0.81 -10.95 10.76
C PHE A 249 0.62 -10.57 11.18
N ALA A 250 0.87 -10.51 12.48
CA ALA A 250 2.22 -10.28 13.01
C ALA A 250 3.19 -11.39 12.56
N MET A 251 2.81 -12.65 12.75
CA MET A 251 3.61 -13.80 12.33
C MET A 251 3.88 -13.81 10.84
N PHE A 252 2.87 -13.49 10.02
CA PHE A 252 3.04 -13.40 8.57
C PHE A 252 4.01 -12.28 8.18
N ALA A 253 3.93 -11.09 8.79
CA ALA A 253 4.87 -10.02 8.52
C ALA A 253 6.32 -10.42 8.91
N ILE A 254 6.52 -11.04 10.07
CA ILE A 254 7.84 -11.54 10.49
C ILE A 254 8.35 -12.61 9.52
N PHE A 255 7.48 -13.50 9.06
CA PHE A 255 7.83 -14.49 8.04
C PHE A 255 8.28 -13.83 6.73
N LEU A 256 7.58 -12.78 6.28
CA LEU A 256 8.02 -11.99 5.11
C LEU A 256 9.38 -11.34 5.35
N LEU A 257 9.63 -10.74 6.52
CA LEU A 257 10.95 -10.17 6.81
C LEU A 257 12.06 -11.23 6.75
N SER A 258 11.80 -12.43 7.30
CA SER A 258 12.74 -13.55 7.25
C SER A 258 13.01 -14.01 5.83
N ILE A 259 11.97 -14.13 5.01
CA ILE A 259 12.10 -14.47 3.58
C ILE A 259 12.93 -13.42 2.86
N GLY A 260 12.61 -12.14 3.05
CA GLY A 260 13.27 -11.05 2.34
C GLY A 260 14.77 -10.97 2.61
N ASN A 261 15.17 -11.22 3.85
CA ASN A 261 16.57 -11.26 4.24
C ASN A 261 17.30 -12.53 3.77
N SER A 262 16.59 -13.67 3.68
CA SER A 262 17.20 -14.98 3.41
C SER A 262 17.27 -15.31 1.91
N MET A 263 16.31 -14.82 1.12
CA MET A 263 16.32 -15.03 -0.32
C MET A 263 17.36 -14.12 -0.97
N LYS A 264 18.32 -14.75 -1.64
CA LYS A 264 19.38 -14.08 -2.38
C LYS A 264 19.14 -14.22 -3.88
N TRP A 265 19.26 -13.12 -4.60
CA TRP A 265 19.19 -13.07 -6.05
C TRP A 265 20.56 -12.83 -6.65
N ASN A 266 20.86 -13.58 -7.71
CA ASN A 266 22.10 -13.41 -8.46
C ASN A 266 21.94 -12.22 -9.39
N ARG A 267 22.66 -11.14 -9.09
CA ARG A 267 22.81 -10.01 -9.99
C ARG A 267 23.96 -10.31 -10.95
N CYS A 268 23.74 -10.14 -12.26
CA CYS A 268 24.70 -10.49 -13.30
C CYS A 268 26.12 -9.94 -12.97
N GLY A 269 27.03 -10.84 -12.55
CA GLY A 269 28.42 -10.52 -12.26
C GLY A 269 28.69 -9.75 -10.96
N LYS A 270 27.70 -9.58 -10.08
CA LYS A 270 27.85 -8.91 -8.76
C LYS A 270 27.52 -9.88 -7.62
N GLU A 271 27.90 -9.48 -6.39
CA GLU A 271 27.54 -10.26 -5.21
C GLU A 271 26.02 -10.43 -5.11
N PRO A 272 25.56 -11.62 -4.65
CA PRO A 272 24.13 -11.89 -4.56
C PRO A 272 23.47 -10.97 -3.54
N VAL A 273 22.46 -10.23 -3.98
CA VAL A 273 21.70 -9.28 -3.16
C VAL A 273 20.49 -9.95 -2.53
N ASN A 274 20.09 -9.51 -1.34
CA ASN A 274 18.84 -10.00 -0.74
C ASN A 274 17.62 -9.40 -1.48
N LEU A 275 16.41 -9.87 -1.17
CA LEU A 275 15.18 -9.38 -1.82
C LEU A 275 14.86 -7.91 -1.50
N PHE A 276 15.36 -7.37 -0.40
CA PHE A 276 15.19 -5.95 -0.10
C PHE A 276 16.04 -5.08 -1.03
N ASP A 277 17.21 -5.55 -1.44
CA ASP A 277 18.15 -4.80 -2.28
C ASP A 277 18.01 -5.12 -3.78
N ALA A 278 17.27 -6.17 -4.11
CA ALA A 278 16.95 -6.55 -5.48
C ALA A 278 16.04 -5.52 -6.19
N SER A 279 16.28 -5.31 -7.48
CA SER A 279 15.37 -4.61 -8.38
C SER A 279 14.45 -5.59 -9.12
N ASP A 280 13.41 -5.06 -9.75
CA ASP A 280 12.49 -5.83 -10.60
C ASP A 280 13.18 -6.56 -11.77
N GLU A 281 14.36 -6.09 -12.19
CA GLU A 281 15.16 -6.68 -13.26
C GLU A 281 15.94 -7.91 -12.79
N ASP A 282 16.27 -8.00 -11.50
CA ASP A 282 17.06 -9.09 -10.93
C ASP A 282 16.27 -10.41 -10.85
N ILE A 283 14.93 -10.37 -10.94
CA ILE A 283 14.06 -11.54 -10.73
C ILE A 283 14.20 -12.62 -11.82
N GLY A 284 14.66 -12.27 -13.03
CA GLY A 284 14.91 -13.25 -14.11
C GLY A 284 13.70 -14.06 -14.58
N LEU A 285 12.48 -13.69 -14.17
CA LEU A 285 11.24 -14.34 -14.59
C LEU A 285 10.68 -13.67 -15.84
N ASP A 286 10.17 -14.47 -16.77
CA ASP A 286 9.45 -13.95 -17.93
C ASP A 286 8.12 -13.28 -17.52
N GLU A 287 7.64 -12.37 -18.37
CA GLU A 287 6.44 -11.56 -18.11
C GLU A 287 5.19 -12.40 -17.85
N LYS A 288 5.02 -13.54 -18.53
CA LYS A 288 3.83 -14.40 -18.36
C LYS A 288 3.87 -15.12 -17.03
N THR A 289 5.03 -15.65 -16.64
CA THR A 289 5.21 -16.29 -15.34
C THR A 289 5.01 -15.30 -14.20
N ARG A 290 5.56 -14.08 -14.30
CA ARG A 290 5.30 -13.00 -13.32
C ARG A 290 3.81 -12.69 -13.22
N ALA A 291 3.12 -12.52 -14.35
CA ALA A 291 1.69 -12.25 -14.39
C ALA A 291 0.85 -13.38 -13.77
N ALA A 292 1.22 -14.64 -13.99
CA ALA A 292 0.54 -15.80 -13.40
C ALA A 292 0.70 -15.84 -11.88
N ILE A 293 1.93 -15.67 -11.37
CA ILE A 293 2.22 -15.61 -9.93
C ILE A 293 1.47 -14.45 -9.29
N GLY A 294 1.55 -13.27 -9.91
CA GLY A 294 0.88 -12.07 -9.42
C GLY A 294 -0.64 -12.21 -9.39
N THR A 295 -1.25 -12.83 -10.41
CA THR A 295 -2.68 -13.17 -10.42
C THR A 295 -3.06 -14.11 -9.27
N ALA A 296 -2.25 -15.16 -9.03
CA ALA A 296 -2.49 -16.07 -7.92
C ALA A 296 -2.40 -15.34 -6.57
N MET A 297 -1.38 -14.49 -6.38
CA MET A 297 -1.22 -13.67 -5.17
C MET A 297 -2.41 -12.73 -4.95
N PHE A 298 -2.87 -12.05 -6.00
CA PHE A 298 -4.06 -11.21 -5.91
C PHE A 298 -5.30 -12.01 -5.50
N GLY A 299 -5.48 -13.22 -6.05
CA GLY A 299 -6.53 -14.15 -5.64
C GLY A 299 -6.50 -14.45 -4.14
N VAL A 300 -5.31 -14.69 -3.58
CA VAL A 300 -5.12 -14.87 -2.13
C VAL A 300 -5.53 -13.62 -1.35
N PHE A 301 -5.12 -12.43 -1.78
CA PHE A 301 -5.52 -11.17 -1.14
C PHE A 301 -7.03 -10.93 -1.22
N VAL A 302 -7.68 -11.29 -2.33
CA VAL A 302 -9.15 -11.21 -2.47
C VAL A 302 -9.85 -12.17 -1.53
N ILE A 303 -9.33 -13.40 -1.38
CA ILE A 303 -9.87 -14.37 -0.43
C ILE A 303 -9.78 -13.84 1.00
N ILE A 304 -8.60 -13.36 1.40
CA ILE A 304 -8.36 -12.81 2.74
C ILE A 304 -9.20 -11.55 2.96
N GLY A 305 -9.28 -10.66 1.98
CA GLY A 305 -9.85 -9.33 2.09
C GLY A 305 -11.36 -9.24 1.89
N LEU A 306 -11.97 -10.18 1.16
CA LEU A 306 -13.41 -10.17 0.88
C LEU A 306 -14.09 -11.49 1.27
N VAL A 307 -13.61 -12.62 0.76
CA VAL A 307 -14.29 -13.92 0.93
C VAL A 307 -14.40 -14.29 2.41
N VAL A 308 -13.29 -14.24 3.15
CA VAL A 308 -13.26 -14.54 4.60
C VAL A 308 -14.14 -13.59 5.41
N PRO A 309 -14.07 -12.25 5.24
CA PRO A 309 -15.01 -11.35 5.90
C PRO A 309 -16.49 -11.66 5.61
N PHE A 310 -16.85 -11.91 4.34
CA PHE A 310 -18.24 -12.21 3.97
C PHE A 310 -18.72 -13.56 4.50
N SER A 311 -17.85 -14.56 4.66
CA SER A 311 -18.25 -15.83 5.27
C SER A 311 -18.62 -15.66 6.74
N ARG A 312 -17.99 -14.70 7.45
CA ARG A 312 -18.26 -14.37 8.85
C ARG A 312 -19.49 -13.48 9.06
N ALA A 313 -20.01 -12.89 7.99
CA ALA A 313 -21.24 -12.09 8.03
C ALA A 313 -22.46 -12.92 8.49
N LYS A 314 -22.44 -14.24 8.23
CA LYS A 314 -23.57 -15.16 8.48
C LYS A 314 -23.66 -15.68 9.91
N GLU A 315 -22.63 -15.52 10.72
CA GLU A 315 -22.59 -16.06 12.09
C GLU A 315 -23.42 -15.23 13.11
N LYS A 316 -23.97 -14.07 12.71
CA LYS A 316 -24.80 -13.19 13.57
C LYS A 316 -26.31 -13.29 13.33
N ILE A 317 -26.78 -14.24 12.53
CA ILE A 317 -28.23 -14.41 12.23
C ILE A 317 -28.91 -15.45 13.15
N PHE A 318 -28.18 -16.03 14.10
CA PHE A 318 -28.76 -16.93 15.12
C PHE A 318 -28.52 -16.40 16.53
#